data_AF-A0A6T1KZ39-F1
#
_entry.id   AF-A0A6T1KZ39-F1
#
_cell.length_a   1.000
_cell.length_b   1.000
_cell.length_c   1.000
_cell.angle_alpha   90.00
_cell.angle_beta   90.00
_cell.angle_gamma   90.00
#
_symmetry.space_group_name_H-M   'P 1'
#
loop_
_entity.id
_entity.type
_entity.pdbx_description
1 polymer ?
#
loop_
_entity_poly.entity_id
_entity_poly.type
_entity_poly.pdbx_seq_one_letter_code
_entity_poly.pdbx_strand_id
1 'polypeptide(L)'
;MFSGLASINTPATRSFTHSLTWGINFAVITNMLQFVFAKTKRTRQGMSFCRKWGPFYCIFFALFLMMADLTRHLVNDAWGTDCTSLDRDAFPNSVLGFQDSPGGPFQPVGSEYEKYCRSVNAGDEYTSTGALSVYGWVFTIFCTWSGFALLFVGIFWALSLPQKVAAQWRAIRGARARAAPQPPAPGRRGGEPLMDTAA
;
A
#
# COMPACT_ATOMS: atom_id res chain seq x y z
N MET A 1 -2.91 -4.89 4.06
CA MET A 1 -2.17 -5.59 5.14
C MET A 1 -3.08 -6.27 6.17
N PHE A 2 -4.37 -6.55 5.86
CA PHE A 2 -5.27 -7.26 6.80
C PHE A 2 -6.10 -8.37 6.11
N SER A 3 -5.51 -9.12 5.18
CA SER A 3 -6.20 -10.26 4.52
C SER A 3 -6.06 -11.58 5.29
N GLY A 4 -5.55 -11.57 6.52
CA GLY A 4 -5.15 -12.77 7.27
C GLY A 4 -6.22 -13.41 8.18
N LEU A 5 -7.42 -12.86 8.28
CA LEU A 5 -8.49 -13.39 9.13
C LEU A 5 -9.50 -14.21 8.32
N ALA A 6 -9.03 -15.24 7.62
CA ALA A 6 -9.87 -16.08 6.75
C ALA A 6 -10.88 -16.96 7.52
N SER A 7 -10.75 -17.12 8.84
CA SER A 7 -11.63 -18.01 9.63
C SER A 7 -12.84 -17.31 10.28
N ILE A 8 -13.02 -16.00 10.07
CA ILE A 8 -14.20 -15.24 10.52
C ILE A 8 -14.81 -14.53 9.30
N ASN A 9 -15.11 -15.32 8.27
CA ASN A 9 -15.51 -14.82 6.95
C ASN A 9 -17.02 -14.45 6.91
N THR A 10 -17.47 -13.67 7.90
CA THR A 10 -18.84 -13.14 7.88
C THR A 10 -18.87 -11.87 7.00
N PRO A 11 -19.95 -11.64 6.24
CA PRO A 11 -20.10 -10.41 5.44
C PRO A 11 -19.92 -9.12 6.26
N ALA A 12 -20.34 -9.14 7.53
CA ALA A 12 -20.20 -8.02 8.46
C ALA A 12 -18.75 -7.74 8.86
N THR A 13 -17.94 -8.79 9.10
CA THR A 13 -16.51 -8.60 9.41
C THR A 13 -15.77 -8.00 8.21
N ARG A 14 -16.07 -8.48 6.99
CA ARG A 14 -15.49 -7.95 5.75
C ARG A 14 -15.79 -6.47 5.59
N SER A 15 -17.05 -6.06 5.65
CA SER A 15 -17.45 -4.66 5.47
C SER A 15 -16.84 -3.71 6.51
N PHE A 16 -16.75 -4.17 7.77
CA PHE A 16 -16.08 -3.43 8.82
C PHE A 16 -14.58 -3.25 8.53
N THR A 17 -13.89 -4.32 8.12
CA THR A 17 -12.44 -4.24 7.82
C THR A 17 -12.13 -3.35 6.62
N HIS A 18 -12.98 -3.36 5.57
CA HIS A 18 -12.84 -2.47 4.43
C HIS A 18 -13.07 -1.00 4.84
N SER A 19 -14.12 -0.72 5.62
CA SER A 19 -14.38 0.63 6.16
C SER A 19 -13.24 1.15 7.03
N LEU A 20 -12.71 0.31 7.93
CA LEU A 20 -11.60 0.67 8.80
C LEU A 20 -10.33 0.94 7.99
N THR A 21 -10.02 0.08 7.01
CA THR A 21 -8.86 0.24 6.12
C THR A 21 -8.98 1.52 5.28
N TRP A 22 -10.18 1.83 4.77
CA TRP A 22 -10.46 3.06 4.04
C TRP A 22 -10.18 4.30 4.90
N GLY A 23 -10.69 4.33 6.13
CA GLY A 23 -10.52 5.46 7.04
C GLY A 23 -9.06 5.71 7.44
N ILE A 24 -8.34 4.64 7.79
CA ILE A 24 -6.91 4.74 8.16
C ILE A 24 -6.07 5.25 6.98
N ASN A 25 -6.26 4.69 5.78
CA ASN A 25 -5.51 5.13 4.59
C ASN A 25 -5.80 6.59 4.25
N PHE A 26 -7.07 7.00 4.30
CA PHE A 26 -7.45 8.38 4.04
C PHE A 26 -6.79 9.35 5.03
N ALA A 27 -6.83 9.03 6.33
CA ALA A 27 -6.24 9.86 7.37
C ALA A 27 -4.73 9.99 7.20
N VAL A 28 -4.03 8.88 6.97
CA VAL A 28 -2.57 8.86 6.81
C VAL A 28 -2.13 9.64 5.57
N ILE A 29 -2.75 9.40 4.42
CA ILE A 29 -2.35 10.07 3.16
C ILE A 29 -2.71 11.57 3.20
N THR A 30 -3.85 11.93 3.80
CA THR A 30 -4.23 13.34 3.97
C THR A 30 -3.29 14.08 4.93
N ASN A 31 -2.88 13.45 6.04
CA ASN A 31 -1.87 14.01 6.94
C ASN A 31 -0.52 14.19 6.23
N MET A 32 -0.11 13.20 5.42
CA MET A 32 1.09 13.29 4.60
C MET A 32 1.03 14.45 3.60
N LEU A 33 -0.12 14.68 2.95
CA LEU A 33 -0.33 15.81 2.05
C LEU A 33 -0.15 17.15 2.76
N GLN A 34 -0.73 17.32 3.95
CA GLN A 34 -0.56 18.51 4.77
C GLN A 34 0.92 18.75 5.10
N PHE A 35 1.63 17.70 5.51
CA PHE A 35 3.07 17.76 5.80
C PHE A 35 3.88 18.18 4.56
N VAL A 36 3.68 17.52 3.41
CA VAL A 36 4.43 17.83 2.19
C VAL A 36 4.12 19.23 1.67
N PHE A 37 2.88 19.69 1.80
CA PHE A 37 2.49 21.05 1.47
C PHE A 37 3.23 22.09 2.33
N ALA A 38 3.18 21.94 3.66
CA ALA A 38 3.85 22.84 4.59
C ALA A 38 5.38 22.85 4.39
N LYS A 39 5.98 21.66 4.21
CA LYS A 39 7.41 21.51 3.92
C LYS A 39 7.80 22.16 2.59
N THR A 40 6.99 21.99 1.55
CA THR A 40 7.23 22.59 0.23
C THR A 40 7.20 24.11 0.30
N LYS A 41 6.27 24.70 1.08
CA LYS A 41 6.25 26.15 1.30
C LYS A 41 7.50 26.70 2.00
N ARG A 42 8.08 25.95 2.94
CA ARG A 42 9.24 26.37 3.74
C ARG A 42 10.58 26.14 3.02
N THR A 43 10.79 24.95 2.45
CA THR A 43 12.13 24.52 1.99
C THR A 43 12.40 24.81 0.51
N ARG A 44 11.36 25.11 -0.28
CA ARG A 44 11.45 25.18 -1.75
C ARG A 44 11.18 26.57 -2.32
N GLN A 45 11.53 27.61 -1.58
CA GLN A 45 11.45 28.99 -2.04
C GLN A 45 12.55 29.22 -3.09
N GLY A 46 12.19 29.77 -4.25
CA GLY A 46 13.14 30.03 -5.36
C GLY A 46 13.25 28.95 -6.44
N MET A 47 12.52 27.83 -6.35
CA MET A 47 12.47 26.83 -7.44
C MET A 47 11.29 27.07 -8.41
N SER A 48 11.44 26.59 -9.65
CA SER A 48 10.36 26.61 -10.65
C SER A 48 9.13 25.85 -10.17
N PHE A 49 7.95 26.27 -10.64
CA PHE A 49 6.65 25.77 -10.16
C PHE A 49 6.55 24.23 -10.17
N CYS A 50 6.88 23.58 -11.28
CA CYS A 50 6.82 22.12 -11.41
C CYS A 50 7.78 21.39 -10.46
N ARG A 51 8.97 21.95 -10.20
CA ARG A 51 9.94 21.35 -9.29
C ARG A 51 9.62 21.62 -7.82
N LYS A 52 8.93 22.74 -7.55
CA LYS A 52 8.42 23.12 -6.24
C LYS A 52 7.25 22.22 -5.83
N TRP A 53 6.22 22.13 -6.67
CA TRP A 53 4.95 21.48 -6.36
C TRP A 53 4.81 20.05 -6.88
N GLY A 54 5.69 19.59 -7.77
CA GLY A 54 5.69 18.22 -8.30
C GLY A 54 5.44 17.12 -7.25
N PRO A 55 6.20 17.06 -6.13
CA PRO A 55 5.98 16.04 -5.10
C PRO A 55 4.62 16.15 -4.40
N PHE A 56 4.06 17.36 -4.27
CA PHE A 56 2.71 17.53 -3.73
C PHE A 56 1.68 16.94 -4.69
N TYR A 57 1.76 17.28 -5.98
CA TYR A 57 0.83 16.76 -6.98
C TYR A 57 0.94 15.23 -7.15
N CYS A 58 2.15 14.66 -7.09
CA CYS A 58 2.31 13.20 -7.11
C CYS A 58 1.56 12.52 -5.96
N ILE A 59 1.70 13.02 -4.73
CA ILE A 59 1.00 12.45 -3.57
C ILE A 59 -0.50 12.74 -3.63
N PHE A 60 -0.89 13.88 -4.18
CA PHE A 60 -2.31 14.25 -4.34
C PHE A 60 -3.00 13.31 -5.31
N PHE A 61 -2.44 13.05 -6.49
CA PHE A 61 -3.00 12.07 -7.42
C PHE A 61 -2.91 10.65 -6.87
N ALA A 62 -1.85 10.31 -6.13
CA ALA A 62 -1.76 9.02 -5.43
C ALA A 62 -2.93 8.81 -4.45
N LEU A 63 -3.32 9.85 -3.69
CA LEU A 63 -4.49 9.80 -2.82
C LEU A 63 -5.73 9.39 -3.61
N PHE A 64 -6.06 10.09 -4.70
CA PHE A 64 -7.27 9.79 -5.47
C PHE A 64 -7.24 8.38 -6.05
N LEU A 65 -6.11 7.97 -6.63
CA LEU A 65 -5.99 6.66 -7.27
C LEU A 65 -6.09 5.51 -6.25
N MET A 66 -5.42 5.63 -5.10
CA MET A 66 -5.51 4.62 -4.03
C MET A 66 -6.89 4.59 -3.36
N MET A 67 -7.49 5.77 -3.16
CA MET A 67 -8.82 5.86 -2.55
C MET A 67 -9.93 5.38 -3.48
N ALA A 68 -9.74 5.40 -4.80
CA ALA A 68 -10.74 4.92 -5.76
C ALA A 68 -11.03 3.42 -5.59
N ASP A 69 -10.00 2.58 -5.46
CA ASP A 69 -10.16 1.13 -5.27
C ASP A 69 -10.76 0.81 -3.89
N LEU A 70 -10.27 1.46 -2.83
CA LEU A 70 -10.84 1.30 -1.48
C LEU A 70 -12.31 1.74 -1.41
N THR A 71 -12.66 2.83 -2.10
CA THR A 71 -14.04 3.32 -2.16
C THR A 71 -14.91 2.33 -2.93
N ARG A 72 -14.43 1.71 -4.01
CA ARG A 72 -15.15 0.64 -4.70
C ARG A 72 -15.45 -0.53 -3.76
N HIS A 73 -14.48 -0.98 -2.96
CA HIS A 73 -14.72 -2.04 -1.99
C HIS A 73 -15.80 -1.66 -0.97
N LEU A 74 -15.73 -0.44 -0.44
CA LEU A 74 -16.71 0.09 0.51
C LEU A 74 -18.11 0.19 -0.09
N VAL A 75 -18.19 0.69 -1.33
CA VAL A 75 -19.44 0.82 -2.08
C VAL A 75 -20.03 -0.55 -2.39
N ASN A 76 -19.22 -1.52 -2.82
CA ASN A 76 -19.67 -2.89 -3.04
C ASN A 76 -20.21 -3.55 -1.77
N ASP A 77 -19.61 -3.26 -0.60
CA ASP A 77 -20.12 -3.77 0.67
C ASP A 77 -21.42 -3.08 1.11
N ALA A 78 -21.68 -1.85 0.64
CA ALA A 78 -22.87 -1.05 0.97
C ALA A 78 -24.03 -1.17 -0.03
N TRP A 79 -23.78 -1.66 -1.25
CA TRP A 79 -24.74 -1.64 -2.37
C TRP A 79 -25.94 -2.60 -2.21
N GLY A 80 -25.95 -3.37 -1.12
CA GLY A 80 -27.10 -4.13 -0.67
C GLY A 80 -27.05 -5.60 -1.04
N THR A 81 -28.02 -6.32 -0.51
CA THR A 81 -28.17 -7.76 -0.72
C THR A 81 -29.41 -8.02 -1.56
N ASP A 82 -29.27 -8.77 -2.64
CA ASP A 82 -30.41 -9.34 -3.35
C ASP A 82 -30.78 -10.63 -2.65
N CYS A 83 -32.04 -10.73 -2.25
CA CYS A 83 -32.56 -11.86 -1.49
C CYS A 83 -33.43 -12.69 -2.41
N THR A 84 -32.90 -13.81 -2.87
CA THR A 84 -33.63 -14.77 -3.68
C THR A 84 -34.16 -15.87 -2.75
N SER A 85 -35.43 -16.23 -2.90
CA SER A 85 -35.93 -17.51 -2.40
C SER A 85 -35.32 -18.62 -3.25
N LEU A 86 -34.89 -19.73 -2.63
CA LEU A 86 -34.63 -20.97 -3.37
C LEU A 86 -35.86 -21.27 -4.22
N ASP A 87 -35.71 -21.17 -5.53
CA ASP A 87 -36.80 -21.41 -6.46
C ASP A 87 -37.13 -22.90 -6.40
N ARG A 88 -38.26 -23.25 -5.76
CA ARG A 88 -38.74 -24.64 -5.70
C ARG A 88 -38.96 -25.22 -7.10
N ASP A 89 -39.08 -24.38 -8.12
CA ASP A 89 -39.23 -24.80 -9.51
C ASP A 89 -37.91 -25.30 -10.13
N ALA A 90 -36.75 -24.80 -9.66
CA ALA A 90 -35.43 -25.26 -10.13
C ALA A 90 -34.98 -26.54 -9.41
N PHE A 91 -35.39 -26.73 -8.16
CA PHE A 91 -35.07 -27.91 -7.34
C PHE A 91 -36.26 -28.36 -6.48
N PRO A 92 -37.23 -29.11 -7.04
CA PRO A 92 -38.52 -29.38 -6.40
C PRO A 92 -38.46 -30.22 -5.12
N ASN A 93 -37.33 -30.87 -4.83
CA ASN A 93 -37.17 -31.79 -3.70
C ASN A 93 -35.93 -31.49 -2.83
N SER A 94 -35.23 -30.37 -3.02
CA SER A 94 -34.08 -30.03 -2.18
C SER A 94 -34.52 -29.23 -0.96
N VAL A 95 -34.32 -29.82 0.23
CA VAL A 95 -34.49 -29.13 1.52
C VAL A 95 -33.09 -28.81 2.05
N LEU A 96 -32.87 -27.59 2.52
CA LEU A 96 -31.64 -27.27 3.25
C LEU A 96 -31.69 -27.98 4.60
N GLY A 97 -30.59 -28.62 4.99
CA GLY A 97 -30.48 -29.29 6.28
C GLY A 97 -29.04 -29.41 6.72
N PHE A 98 -28.84 -29.63 8.00
CA PHE A 98 -27.54 -29.90 8.59
C PHE A 98 -27.46 -31.35 9.05
N GLN A 99 -26.23 -31.85 9.10
CA GLN A 99 -25.90 -33.17 9.60
C GLN A 99 -24.91 -32.97 10.74
N ASP A 100 -25.35 -33.23 11.97
CA ASP A 100 -24.58 -32.93 13.19
C ASP A 100 -23.30 -33.78 13.30
N SER A 101 -23.18 -34.85 12.51
CA SER A 101 -22.01 -35.72 12.42
C SER A 101 -21.95 -36.40 11.06
N PRO A 102 -20.77 -36.81 10.57
CA PRO A 102 -20.64 -37.57 9.34
C PRO A 102 -21.48 -38.85 9.41
N GLY A 103 -22.53 -38.94 8.60
CA GLY A 103 -23.47 -40.07 8.60
C GLY A 103 -24.61 -40.00 9.63
N GLY A 104 -24.76 -38.88 10.35
CA GLY A 104 -25.90 -38.64 11.25
C GLY A 104 -27.23 -38.41 10.51
N PRO A 105 -28.37 -38.39 11.22
CA PRO A 105 -29.66 -38.09 10.61
C PRO A 105 -29.68 -36.66 10.05
N PHE A 106 -30.22 -36.50 8.83
CA PHE A 106 -30.41 -35.20 8.20
C PHE A 106 -31.52 -34.44 8.94
N GLN A 107 -31.20 -33.25 9.44
CA GLN A 107 -32.18 -32.38 10.08
C GLN A 107 -32.57 -31.25 9.11
N PRO A 108 -33.83 -31.20 8.64
CA PRO A 108 -34.27 -30.13 7.75
C PRO A 108 -34.29 -28.81 8.51
N VAL A 109 -33.74 -27.76 7.90
CA VAL A 109 -33.83 -26.41 8.41
C VAL A 109 -35.20 -25.84 8.01
N GLY A 110 -35.82 -25.06 8.90
CA GLY A 110 -37.14 -24.46 8.66
C GLY A 110 -37.20 -23.62 7.37
N SER A 111 -38.40 -23.43 6.81
CA SER A 111 -38.61 -22.66 5.58
C SER A 111 -38.15 -21.20 5.67
N GLU A 112 -37.99 -20.68 6.89
CA GLU A 112 -37.40 -19.37 7.18
C GLU A 112 -35.94 -19.23 6.68
N TYR A 113 -35.25 -20.35 6.44
CA TYR A 113 -33.87 -20.38 5.92
C TYR A 113 -33.80 -20.65 4.40
N GLU A 114 -34.94 -20.79 3.71
CA GLU A 114 -34.99 -20.96 2.24
C GLU A 114 -34.69 -19.64 1.50
N LYS A 115 -34.71 -18.50 2.21
CA LYS A 115 -34.35 -17.20 1.68
C LYS A 115 -32.87 -16.93 1.92
N TYR A 116 -32.06 -16.94 0.85
CA TYR A 116 -30.67 -16.55 0.93
C TYR A 116 -30.46 -15.19 0.28
N CYS A 117 -29.73 -14.33 0.98
CA CYS A 117 -29.39 -13.00 0.49
C CYS A 117 -27.92 -13.00 0.03
N ARG A 118 -27.68 -12.71 -1.25
CA ARG A 118 -26.35 -12.54 -1.82
C ARG A 118 -26.07 -11.04 -1.96
N SER A 119 -24.85 -10.60 -1.64
CA SER A 119 -24.42 -9.22 -1.92
C SER A 119 -24.44 -8.95 -3.42
N VAL A 120 -25.11 -7.90 -3.87
CA VAL A 120 -25.04 -7.43 -5.26
C VAL A 120 -23.83 -6.51 -5.35
N ASN A 121 -22.84 -6.87 -6.15
CA ASN A 121 -21.70 -5.99 -6.37
C ASN A 121 -22.05 -4.96 -7.44
N ALA A 122 -21.95 -3.67 -7.12
CA ALA A 122 -22.12 -2.57 -8.08
C ALA A 122 -21.06 -2.61 -9.20
N GLY A 123 -19.91 -3.21 -8.91
CA GLY A 123 -18.86 -3.55 -9.86
C GLY A 123 -18.20 -4.85 -9.46
N ASP A 124 -18.68 -5.96 -10.03
CA ASP A 124 -18.10 -7.28 -9.84
C ASP A 124 -16.62 -7.25 -10.23
N GLU A 125 -15.74 -7.75 -9.36
CA GLU A 125 -14.31 -7.88 -9.63
C GLU A 125 -14.00 -9.04 -10.58
N TYR A 126 -14.91 -10.02 -10.62
CA TYR A 126 -14.81 -11.20 -11.45
C TYR A 126 -16.04 -11.31 -12.32
N THR A 127 -15.84 -11.62 -13.59
CA THR A 127 -16.91 -12.05 -14.48
C THR A 127 -17.53 -13.36 -13.98
N SER A 128 -18.71 -13.72 -14.50
CA SER A 128 -19.38 -14.99 -14.21
C SER A 128 -18.53 -16.24 -14.52
N THR A 129 -17.50 -16.09 -15.35
CA THR A 129 -16.53 -17.14 -15.70
C THR A 129 -15.35 -17.27 -14.73
N GLY A 130 -15.26 -16.40 -13.72
CA GLY A 130 -14.16 -16.34 -12.76
C GLY A 130 -12.94 -15.53 -13.25
N ALA A 131 -12.96 -15.00 -14.48
CA ALA A 131 -11.92 -14.09 -14.97
C ALA A 131 -12.10 -12.67 -14.40
N LEU A 132 -11.01 -11.92 -14.22
CA LEU A 132 -11.04 -10.56 -13.69
C LEU A 132 -11.86 -9.63 -14.62
N SER A 133 -12.82 -8.91 -14.06
CA SER A 133 -13.65 -7.96 -14.79
C SER A 133 -12.85 -6.74 -15.23
N VAL A 134 -13.43 -5.96 -16.15
CA VAL A 134 -12.87 -4.66 -16.55
C VAL A 134 -12.68 -3.74 -15.34
N TYR A 135 -13.62 -3.77 -14.38
CA TYR A 135 -13.52 -2.98 -13.15
C TYR A 135 -12.36 -3.46 -12.26
N GLY A 136 -12.14 -4.78 -12.16
CA GLY A 136 -11.00 -5.33 -11.42
C GLY A 136 -9.66 -4.91 -12.03
N TRP A 137 -9.53 -4.97 -13.36
CA TRP A 137 -8.31 -4.50 -14.03
C TRP A 137 -8.05 -3.00 -13.85
N VAL A 138 -9.07 -2.16 -13.99
CA VAL A 138 -8.91 -0.71 -13.94
C VAL A 138 -8.69 -0.22 -12.50
N PHE A 139 -9.55 -0.63 -11.55
CA PHE A 139 -9.48 -0.11 -10.19
C PHE A 139 -8.41 -0.82 -9.37
N THR A 140 -8.35 -2.15 -9.42
CA THR A 140 -7.47 -2.91 -8.53
C THR A 140 -6.05 -3.04 -9.08
N ILE A 141 -5.88 -3.21 -10.39
CA ILE A 141 -4.53 -3.26 -10.97
C ILE A 141 -4.04 -1.86 -11.29
N PHE A 142 -4.72 -1.13 -12.17
CA PHE A 142 -4.17 0.13 -12.67
C PHE A 142 -4.16 1.24 -11.60
N CYS A 143 -5.30 1.56 -10.98
CA CYS A 143 -5.38 2.64 -9.99
C CYS A 143 -4.52 2.38 -8.75
N THR A 144 -4.60 1.19 -8.17
CA THR A 144 -3.85 0.87 -6.93
C THR A 144 -2.34 0.89 -7.16
N TRP A 145 -1.83 0.20 -8.19
CA TRP A 145 -0.39 0.17 -8.47
C TRP A 145 0.16 1.53 -8.93
N SER A 146 -0.59 2.26 -9.76
CA SER A 146 -0.19 3.61 -10.18
C SER A 146 -0.20 4.57 -9.00
N GLY A 147 -1.20 4.45 -8.12
CA GLY A 147 -1.28 5.22 -6.88
C GLY A 147 -0.09 4.97 -5.96
N PHE A 148 0.27 3.71 -5.71
CA PHE A 148 1.46 3.37 -4.93
C PHE A 148 2.74 3.89 -5.58
N ALA A 149 2.91 3.71 -6.89
CA ALA A 149 4.08 4.20 -7.61
C ALA A 149 4.23 5.73 -7.46
N LEU A 150 3.14 6.48 -7.65
CA LEU A 150 3.12 7.93 -7.48
C LEU A 150 3.37 8.36 -6.02
N LEU A 151 2.88 7.59 -5.04
CA LEU A 151 3.14 7.84 -3.63
C LEU A 151 4.63 7.71 -3.33
N PHE A 152 5.28 6.62 -3.76
CA PHE A 152 6.72 6.42 -3.57
C PHE A 152 7.56 7.48 -4.26
N VAL A 153 7.26 7.78 -5.53
CA VAL A 153 7.94 8.85 -6.28
C VAL A 153 7.78 10.20 -5.56
N GLY A 154 6.56 10.52 -5.12
CA GLY A 154 6.26 11.74 -4.37
C GLY A 154 7.02 11.84 -3.05
N ILE A 155 7.09 10.76 -2.27
CA ILE A 155 7.83 10.70 -0.99
C ILE A 155 9.33 10.85 -1.23
N PHE A 156 9.91 10.09 -2.15
CA PHE A 156 11.35 10.14 -2.44
C PHE A 156 11.77 11.52 -2.93
N TRP A 157 10.92 12.15 -3.74
CA TRP A 157 11.12 13.53 -4.19
C TRP A 157 10.93 14.51 -3.02
N ALA A 158 9.92 14.38 -2.17
CA ALA A 158 9.69 15.24 -1.00
C ALA A 158 10.84 15.17 0.04
N LEU A 159 11.53 14.04 0.11
CA LEU A 159 12.66 13.82 1.03
C LEU A 159 14.03 14.15 0.44
N SER A 160 14.13 14.37 -0.88
CA SER A 160 15.40 14.40 -1.61
C SER A 160 16.28 13.18 -1.28
N LEU A 161 15.63 12.02 -1.08
CA LEU A 161 16.26 10.79 -0.60
C LEU A 161 17.48 10.37 -1.44
N PRO A 162 17.42 10.39 -2.80
CA PRO A 162 18.56 10.00 -3.62
C PRO A 162 19.82 10.84 -3.34
N GLN A 163 19.65 12.15 -3.12
CA GLN A 163 20.79 13.04 -2.83
C GLN A 163 21.39 12.73 -1.46
N LYS A 164 20.55 12.47 -0.46
CA LYS A 164 20.99 12.12 0.89
C LYS A 164 21.68 10.75 0.93
N VAL A 165 21.12 9.75 0.25
CA VAL A 165 21.71 8.41 0.14
C VAL A 165 23.05 8.48 -0.58
N ALA A 166 23.13 9.21 -1.70
CA ALA A 166 24.40 9.37 -2.42
C ALA A 166 25.47 10.11 -1.59
N ALA A 167 25.08 11.06 -0.74
CA ALA A 167 26.00 11.76 0.16
C ALA A 167 26.52 10.83 1.26
N GLN A 168 25.63 10.09 1.92
CA GLN A 168 25.97 9.09 2.95
C GLN A 168 26.84 7.96 2.39
N TRP A 169 26.49 7.45 1.21
CA TRP A 169 27.27 6.41 0.53
C TRP A 169 28.70 6.87 0.19
N ARG A 170 28.86 8.13 -0.24
CA ARG A 170 30.18 8.72 -0.46
C ARG A 170 30.97 8.87 0.84
N ALA A 171 30.32 9.26 1.94
CA ALA A 171 30.97 9.36 3.25
C ALA A 171 31.50 8.00 3.75
N ILE A 172 30.70 6.93 3.61
CA ILE A 172 31.09 5.57 4.01
C ILE A 172 32.26 5.07 3.16
N ARG A 173 32.21 5.25 1.83
CA ARG A 173 33.31 4.83 0.95
C ARG A 173 34.61 5.61 1.21
N GLY A 174 34.51 6.91 1.49
CA GLY A 174 35.67 7.74 1.85
C GLY A 174 36.27 7.37 3.21
N ALA A 175 35.45 7.05 4.20
CA ALA A 175 35.90 6.60 5.51
C ALA A 175 36.66 5.25 5.43
N ARG A 176 36.14 4.31 4.63
CA ARG A 176 36.79 3.01 4.41
C ARG A 176 38.14 3.14 3.69
N ALA A 177 38.29 4.11 2.79
CA ALA A 177 39.57 4.40 2.12
C ALA A 177 40.63 4.99 3.08
N ARG A 178 40.22 5.79 4.08
CA ARG A 178 41.12 6.36 5.10
C ARG A 178 41.52 5.40 6.20
N ALA A 179 40.71 4.38 6.46
CA ALA A 179 41.00 3.31 7.42
C ALA A 179 41.91 2.20 6.86
N ALA A 180 42.29 2.27 5.57
CA ALA A 180 43.28 1.37 5.01
C ALA A 180 44.65 1.65 5.67
N PRO A 181 45.42 0.60 6.06
CA PRO A 181 46.73 0.78 6.67
C PRO A 181 47.61 1.65 5.75
N GLN A 182 48.11 2.78 6.27
CA GLN A 182 49.12 3.53 5.54
C GLN A 182 50.36 2.64 5.37
N PRO A 183 50.93 2.51 4.16
CA PRO A 183 52.22 1.87 4.00
C PRO A 183 53.26 2.62 4.86
N PRO A 184 54.21 1.90 5.48
CA PRO A 184 55.17 2.50 6.39
C PRO A 184 55.91 3.66 5.72
N ALA A 185 55.96 4.81 6.40
CA ALA A 185 56.61 6.00 5.89
C ALA A 185 58.08 5.70 5.55
N PRO A 186 58.60 6.15 4.39
CA PRO A 186 60.00 5.94 4.03
C PRO A 186 60.88 6.61 5.10
N GLY A 187 61.72 5.79 5.73
CA GLY A 187 62.58 6.18 6.83
C GLY A 187 63.40 7.43 6.51
N ARG A 188 63.26 8.44 7.36
CA ARG A 188 64.05 9.67 7.35
C ARG A 188 65.50 9.27 7.65
N ARG A 189 66.34 9.12 6.61
CA ARG A 189 67.78 8.95 6.80
C ARG A 189 68.32 10.19 7.49
N GLY A 190 68.92 9.98 8.67
CA GLY A 190 69.70 10.98 9.36
C GLY A 190 70.94 11.37 8.55
N GLY A 191 71.23 12.66 8.58
CA GLY A 191 72.42 13.32 8.07
C GLY A 191 72.12 14.81 8.14
N GLU A 192 72.91 15.69 8.75
CA GLU A 192 74.23 15.67 9.36
C GLU A 192 74.25 16.93 10.27
N PRO A 193 74.99 16.97 11.39
CA PRO A 193 75.13 18.21 12.16
C PRO A 193 76.02 19.20 11.41
N LEU A 194 75.43 20.32 10.99
CA LEU A 194 76.09 21.46 10.36
C LEU A 194 77.03 22.11 11.40
N MET A 195 78.34 22.06 11.16
CA MET A 195 79.37 22.72 11.95
C MET A 195 79.24 24.24 11.80
N ASP A 196 79.14 24.94 12.93
CA ASP A 196 79.28 26.39 13.03
C ASP A 196 80.73 26.81 12.72
N THR A 197 80.91 27.64 11.70
CA THR A 197 82.13 28.44 11.50
C THR A 197 81.82 29.90 11.79
N ALA A 198 82.42 30.38 12.87
CA ALA A 198 82.54 31.78 13.23
C ALA A 198 83.58 32.49 12.36
N ALA A 199 83.24 33.68 11.86
CA ALA A 199 84.08 34.88 11.74
C ALA A 199 83.25 36.02 11.16
#